data_AF-A0A0K8SB97-F1
#
_entry.id   AF-A0A0K8SB97-F1
#
_cell.length_a   1.000
_cell.length_b   1.000
_cell.length_c   1.000
_cell.angle_alpha   90.00
_cell.angle_beta   90.00
_cell.angle_gamma   90.00
#
_symmetry.space_group_name_H-M   'P 1'
#
loop_
_entity.id
_entity.type
_entity.pdbx_description
1 polymer ?
#
loop_
_entity_poly.entity_id
_entity_poly.type
_entity_poly.pdbx_seq_one_letter_code
_entity_poly.pdbx_strand_id
1 'polypeptide(L)'
;GTLYHWELPQDLEDIGGWTNPEIVNIFQEYADLVFKTYGHKVKWWLTINEPSMAALGYGGETFAPAAYENLTGVVEYQVGRNMLLAHAGAYRLYKRKYIHQNGKLSMVFGGLFCIPKTDHLEDRKAAERCFQNTYGWFGHPIFIGDYPPEMRKTIDELSRREHRNTSRLPYLTQDEIAYIKGTADYYGLSQYTTYLASDEASDKSNVDPDIAYPKFFRRRLMKDTGVLFSSDPSWPAESLYLYKVVPQG
;
A
#
# COMPACT_ATOMS: atom_id res chain seq x y z
N GLY A 1 -11.45 -10.77 -12.38
CA GLY A 1 -10.36 -11.70 -12.02
C GLY A 1 -9.22 -10.90 -11.45
N THR A 2 -8.60 -11.38 -10.37
CA THR A 2 -7.42 -10.75 -9.76
C THR A 2 -6.18 -11.51 -10.23
N LEU A 3 -5.15 -10.81 -10.70
CA LEU A 3 -3.94 -11.43 -11.21
C LEU A 3 -3.03 -11.89 -10.06
N TYR A 4 -2.89 -11.07 -9.02
CA TYR A 4 -2.06 -11.34 -7.85
C TYR A 4 -2.76 -10.95 -6.55
N HIS A 5 -2.86 -11.90 -5.62
CA HIS A 5 -3.46 -11.73 -4.30
C HIS A 5 -2.54 -12.29 -3.19
N TRP A 6 -1.25 -11.94 -3.31
CA TRP A 6 -0.19 -12.27 -2.35
C TRP A 6 0.38 -13.69 -2.45
N GLU A 7 -0.01 -14.45 -3.47
CA GLU A 7 0.47 -15.81 -3.70
C GLU A 7 1.63 -15.84 -4.73
N LEU A 8 2.74 -15.16 -4.41
CA LEU A 8 3.90 -15.20 -5.31
C LEU A 8 4.50 -16.63 -5.33
N PRO A 9 4.77 -17.22 -6.51
CA PRO A 9 5.47 -18.50 -6.59
C PRO A 9 6.81 -18.46 -5.84
N GLN A 10 7.13 -19.52 -5.08
CA GLN A 10 8.35 -19.56 -4.26
C GLN A 10 9.62 -19.38 -5.08
N ASP A 11 9.70 -19.96 -6.29
CA ASP A 11 10.86 -19.79 -7.18
C ASP A 11 11.13 -18.32 -7.53
N LEU A 12 10.08 -17.48 -7.59
CA LEU A 12 10.23 -16.03 -7.80
C LEU A 12 10.64 -15.31 -6.53
N GLU A 13 10.16 -15.75 -5.37
CA GLU A 13 10.59 -15.21 -4.08
C GLU A 13 12.07 -15.54 -3.80
N ASP A 14 12.54 -16.74 -4.18
CA ASP A 14 13.94 -17.18 -4.02
C ASP A 14 14.93 -16.32 -4.82
N ILE A 15 14.48 -15.68 -5.92
CA ILE A 15 15.28 -14.70 -6.68
C ILE A 15 15.04 -13.25 -6.23
N GLY A 16 14.40 -13.05 -5.06
CA GLY A 16 14.19 -11.76 -4.41
C GLY A 16 12.75 -11.22 -4.49
N GLY A 17 11.83 -11.92 -5.14
CA GLY A 17 10.42 -11.57 -5.18
C GLY A 17 10.18 -10.12 -5.64
N TRP A 18 9.34 -9.40 -4.91
CA TRP A 18 9.06 -8.00 -5.20
C TRP A 18 10.21 -7.02 -4.88
N THR A 19 11.27 -7.46 -4.19
CA THR A 19 12.47 -6.63 -4.03
C THR A 19 13.30 -6.57 -5.32
N ASN A 20 13.21 -7.60 -6.16
CA ASN A 20 13.94 -7.68 -7.42
C ASN A 20 13.22 -6.88 -8.52
N PRO A 21 13.86 -5.88 -9.17
CA PRO A 21 13.22 -5.10 -10.23
C PRO A 21 12.79 -5.92 -11.45
N GLU A 22 13.39 -7.08 -11.71
CA GLU A 22 12.99 -7.97 -12.81
C GLU A 22 11.56 -8.52 -12.65
N ILE A 23 11.03 -8.51 -11.41
CA ILE A 23 9.64 -8.92 -11.15
C ILE A 23 8.62 -8.11 -11.95
N VAL A 24 8.97 -6.87 -12.32
CA VAL A 24 8.14 -5.99 -13.15
C VAL A 24 7.91 -6.61 -14.53
N ASN A 25 8.97 -7.15 -15.14
CA ASN A 25 8.90 -7.80 -16.45
C ASN A 25 8.20 -9.15 -16.34
N ILE A 26 8.55 -9.95 -15.32
CA ILE A 26 7.94 -11.26 -15.08
C ILE A 26 6.41 -11.13 -14.87
N PHE A 27 5.98 -10.15 -14.09
CA PHE A 27 4.56 -9.90 -13.86
C PHE A 27 3.83 -9.47 -15.15
N GLN A 28 4.49 -8.70 -16.03
CA GLN A 28 3.94 -8.35 -17.33
C GLN A 28 3.78 -9.56 -18.25
N GLU A 29 4.75 -10.48 -18.27
CA GLU A 29 4.66 -11.72 -19.04
C GLU A 29 3.54 -12.63 -18.53
N TYR A 30 3.41 -12.75 -17.20
CA TYR A 30 2.29 -13.45 -16.58
C TYR A 30 0.95 -12.80 -16.96
N ALA A 31 0.84 -11.48 -16.87
CA ALA A 31 -0.36 -10.75 -17.28
C ALA A 31 -0.69 -10.98 -18.78
N ASP A 32 0.32 -11.00 -19.66
CA ASP A 32 0.15 -11.31 -21.08
C ASP A 32 -0.51 -12.68 -21.29
N LEU A 33 0.01 -13.70 -20.60
CA LEU A 33 -0.53 -15.07 -20.65
C LEU A 33 -1.98 -15.11 -20.15
N VAL A 34 -2.27 -14.46 -19.03
CA VAL A 34 -3.62 -14.42 -18.41
C VAL A 34 -4.62 -13.74 -19.33
N PHE A 35 -4.29 -12.55 -19.89
CA PHE A 35 -5.19 -11.82 -20.79
C PHE A 35 -5.42 -12.57 -22.10
N LYS A 36 -4.38 -13.18 -22.67
CA LYS A 36 -4.49 -14.03 -23.87
C LYS A 36 -5.44 -15.21 -23.62
N THR A 37 -5.30 -15.85 -22.47
CA THR A 37 -6.04 -17.08 -22.16
C THR A 37 -7.50 -16.81 -21.79
N TYR A 38 -7.75 -15.82 -20.93
CA TYR A 38 -9.06 -15.64 -20.29
C TYR A 38 -9.80 -14.36 -20.69
N GLY A 39 -9.15 -13.43 -21.39
CA GLY A 39 -9.75 -12.13 -21.73
C GLY A 39 -10.94 -12.16 -22.68
N HIS A 40 -11.16 -13.28 -23.37
CA HIS A 40 -12.40 -13.52 -24.10
C HIS A 40 -13.63 -13.63 -23.17
N LYS A 41 -13.45 -14.10 -21.92
CA LYS A 41 -14.52 -14.25 -20.90
C LYS A 41 -14.49 -13.14 -19.84
N VAL A 42 -13.31 -12.79 -19.34
CA VAL A 42 -13.16 -11.85 -18.21
C VAL A 42 -13.06 -10.42 -18.71
N LYS A 43 -13.92 -9.54 -18.19
CA LYS A 43 -13.99 -8.12 -18.60
C LYS A 43 -13.62 -7.13 -17.48
N TRP A 44 -13.43 -7.62 -16.27
CA TRP A 44 -13.03 -6.82 -15.11
C TRP A 44 -11.80 -7.46 -14.47
N TRP A 45 -10.73 -6.68 -14.41
CA TRP A 45 -9.41 -7.13 -14.02
C TRP A 45 -8.87 -6.29 -12.89
N LEU A 46 -8.40 -6.97 -11.85
CA LEU A 46 -7.60 -6.39 -10.79
C LEU A 46 -6.19 -6.93 -10.94
N THR A 47 -5.21 -6.06 -11.01
CA THR A 47 -3.80 -6.45 -11.17
C THR A 47 -3.25 -6.99 -9.85
N ILE A 48 -3.11 -6.11 -8.86
CA ILE A 48 -2.56 -6.41 -7.55
C ILE A 48 -3.63 -6.08 -6.50
N ASN A 49 -3.90 -7.03 -5.62
CA ASN A 49 -4.74 -6.83 -4.45
C ASN A 49 -3.94 -6.14 -3.33
N GLU A 50 -4.43 -5.02 -2.81
CA GLU A 50 -3.95 -4.39 -1.57
C GLU A 50 -2.41 -4.34 -1.46
N PRO A 51 -1.74 -3.61 -2.38
CA PRO A 51 -0.28 -3.64 -2.48
C PRO A 51 0.43 -3.11 -1.23
N SER A 52 -0.21 -2.22 -0.44
CA SER A 52 0.30 -1.74 0.85
C SER A 52 0.48 -2.88 1.85
N MET A 53 -0.49 -3.80 1.90
CA MET A 53 -0.47 -4.98 2.75
C MET A 53 0.53 -6.02 2.24
N ALA A 54 0.60 -6.21 0.92
CA ALA A 54 1.60 -7.08 0.31
C ALA A 54 3.03 -6.59 0.59
N ALA A 55 3.27 -5.27 0.52
CA ALA A 55 4.56 -4.66 0.83
C ALA A 55 4.94 -4.85 2.31
N LEU A 56 3.98 -4.76 3.23
CA LEU A 56 4.19 -5.02 4.66
C LEU A 56 4.69 -6.44 4.95
N GLY A 57 4.40 -7.42 4.09
CA GLY A 57 4.92 -8.79 4.22
C GLY A 57 6.43 -8.92 4.05
N TYR A 58 7.09 -7.95 3.39
CA TYR A 58 8.53 -7.98 3.22
C TYR A 58 9.27 -7.56 4.48
N GLY A 59 8.84 -6.49 5.13
CA GLY A 59 9.48 -5.96 6.34
C GLY A 59 8.87 -6.41 7.67
N GLY A 60 7.94 -7.37 7.66
CA GLY A 60 7.27 -7.85 8.88
C GLY A 60 7.05 -9.36 8.89
N GLU A 61 6.74 -9.92 10.06
CA GLU A 61 6.56 -11.38 10.25
C GLU A 61 5.14 -11.89 9.98
N THR A 62 4.18 -10.98 9.75
CA THR A 62 2.76 -11.36 9.75
C THR A 62 2.35 -12.04 8.45
N PHE A 63 2.99 -11.68 7.34
CA PHE A 63 2.70 -12.21 6.01
C PHE A 63 3.99 -12.68 5.36
N ALA A 64 3.88 -13.67 4.48
CA ALA A 64 4.99 -14.04 3.61
C ALA A 64 5.46 -12.82 2.79
N PRO A 65 6.76 -12.69 2.50
CA PRO A 65 7.83 -13.67 2.80
C PRO A 65 8.39 -13.62 4.22
N ALA A 66 8.12 -12.58 5.02
CA ALA A 66 8.68 -12.42 6.37
C ALA A 66 10.21 -12.57 6.44
N ALA A 67 10.92 -12.10 5.41
CA ALA A 67 12.34 -12.38 5.21
C ALA A 67 13.26 -11.16 5.41
N TYR A 68 12.71 -9.94 5.54
CA TYR A 68 13.50 -8.70 5.57
C TYR A 68 13.18 -7.79 6.76
N GLU A 69 12.92 -8.38 7.94
CA GLU A 69 12.61 -7.65 9.18
C GLU A 69 13.68 -6.62 9.55
N ASN A 70 14.95 -6.92 9.29
CA ASN A 70 16.08 -6.01 9.52
C ASN A 70 16.11 -4.80 8.57
N LEU A 71 15.28 -4.81 7.52
CA LEU A 71 15.13 -3.74 6.53
C LEU A 71 13.75 -3.08 6.58
N THR A 72 12.97 -3.30 7.65
CA THR A 72 11.66 -2.66 7.80
C THR A 72 11.75 -1.13 7.71
N GLY A 73 10.74 -0.53 7.07
CA GLY A 73 10.72 0.89 6.71
C GLY A 73 11.65 1.25 5.55
N VAL A 74 12.21 0.28 4.82
CA VAL A 74 13.05 0.50 3.62
C VAL A 74 12.62 -0.45 2.51
N VAL A 75 12.59 -1.75 2.78
CA VAL A 75 12.28 -2.79 1.79
C VAL A 75 10.86 -2.63 1.23
N GLU A 76 9.91 -2.23 2.07
CA GLU A 76 8.51 -2.06 1.71
C GLU A 76 8.33 -0.95 0.68
N TYR A 77 9.14 0.12 0.75
CA TYR A 77 9.12 1.20 -0.22
C TYR A 77 9.71 0.81 -1.57
N GLN A 78 10.75 -0.03 -1.57
CA GLN A 78 11.31 -0.60 -2.79
C GLN A 78 10.32 -1.54 -3.48
N VAL A 79 9.69 -2.42 -2.70
CA VAL A 79 8.62 -3.32 -3.15
C VAL A 79 7.44 -2.53 -3.72
N GLY A 80 7.00 -1.47 -3.02
CA GLY A 80 5.91 -0.62 -3.48
C GLY A 80 6.19 0.03 -4.84
N ARG A 81 7.42 0.53 -5.07
CA ARG A 81 7.82 1.03 -6.39
C ARG A 81 7.71 -0.04 -7.48
N ASN A 82 8.21 -1.25 -7.22
CA ASN A 82 8.16 -2.33 -8.20
C ASN A 82 6.71 -2.76 -8.49
N MET A 83 5.84 -2.83 -7.47
CA MET A 83 4.41 -3.13 -7.65
C MET A 83 3.68 -2.06 -8.50
N LEU A 84 3.99 -0.77 -8.31
CA LEU A 84 3.46 0.31 -9.15
C LEU A 84 3.87 0.15 -10.62
N LEU A 85 5.14 -0.15 -10.88
CA LEU A 85 5.65 -0.35 -12.24
C LEU A 85 5.08 -1.62 -12.89
N ALA A 86 4.94 -2.71 -12.13
CA ALA A 86 4.33 -3.95 -12.59
C ALA A 86 2.84 -3.75 -12.95
N HIS A 87 2.09 -3.03 -12.10
CA HIS A 87 0.73 -2.63 -12.38
C HIS A 87 0.61 -1.81 -13.67
N ALA A 88 1.41 -0.74 -13.78
CA ALA A 88 1.43 0.11 -14.95
C ALA A 88 1.77 -0.71 -16.21
N GLY A 89 2.75 -1.61 -16.11
CA GLY A 89 3.11 -2.56 -17.15
C GLY A 89 1.94 -3.39 -17.66
N ALA A 90 1.27 -4.09 -16.76
CA ALA A 90 0.10 -4.90 -17.09
C ALA A 90 -1.03 -4.08 -17.71
N TYR A 91 -1.30 -2.87 -17.18
CA TYR A 91 -2.30 -1.97 -17.73
C TYR A 91 -1.97 -1.52 -19.15
N ARG A 92 -0.76 -1.01 -19.38
CA ARG A 92 -0.31 -0.52 -20.69
C ARG A 92 -0.25 -1.66 -21.71
N LEU A 93 0.18 -2.85 -21.30
CA LEU A 93 0.11 -4.07 -22.12
C LEU A 93 -1.34 -4.36 -22.54
N TYR A 94 -2.29 -4.35 -21.60
CA TYR A 94 -3.69 -4.58 -21.90
C TYR A 94 -4.25 -3.58 -22.92
N LYS A 95 -4.00 -2.28 -22.70
CA LYS A 95 -4.45 -1.21 -23.60
C LYS A 95 -3.83 -1.32 -25.00
N ARG A 96 -2.58 -1.79 -25.11
CA ARG A 96 -1.88 -1.95 -26.39
C ARG A 96 -2.32 -3.20 -27.15
N LYS A 97 -2.42 -4.36 -26.49
CA LYS A 97 -2.55 -5.67 -27.13
C LYS A 97 -3.96 -6.26 -27.06
N TYR A 98 -4.72 -5.92 -26.02
CA TYR A 98 -5.98 -6.58 -25.67
C TYR A 98 -7.19 -5.64 -25.63
N ILE A 99 -7.06 -4.41 -26.15
CA ILE A 99 -8.17 -3.44 -26.18
C ILE A 99 -9.44 -3.97 -26.86
N HIS A 100 -9.29 -4.82 -27.87
CA HIS A 100 -10.38 -5.50 -28.57
C HIS A 100 -11.24 -6.40 -27.67
N GLN A 101 -10.73 -6.79 -26.49
CA GLN A 101 -11.46 -7.58 -25.51
C GLN A 101 -12.45 -6.74 -24.69
N ASN A 102 -12.42 -5.41 -24.79
CA ASN A 102 -13.34 -4.47 -24.13
C ASN A 102 -13.44 -4.66 -22.60
N GLY A 103 -12.32 -5.00 -21.97
CA GLY A 103 -12.25 -5.12 -20.51
C GLY A 103 -11.69 -3.88 -19.83
N LYS A 104 -11.88 -3.80 -18.53
CA LYS A 104 -11.42 -2.74 -17.64
C LYS A 104 -10.41 -3.27 -16.64
N LEU A 105 -9.37 -2.49 -16.36
CA LEU A 105 -8.33 -2.82 -15.40
C LEU A 105 -8.24 -1.80 -14.27
N SER A 106 -7.92 -2.28 -13.07
CA SER A 106 -7.49 -1.44 -11.96
C SER A 106 -6.54 -2.20 -11.01
N MET A 107 -6.22 -1.56 -9.89
CA MET A 107 -5.59 -2.09 -8.70
C MET A 107 -6.61 -2.04 -7.55
N VAL A 108 -6.47 -2.91 -6.55
CA VAL A 108 -7.27 -2.80 -5.32
C VAL A 108 -6.50 -1.94 -4.33
N PHE A 109 -7.02 -0.76 -4.03
CA PHE A 109 -6.55 0.11 -2.97
C PHE A 109 -7.22 -0.31 -1.67
N GLY A 110 -6.41 -0.86 -0.76
CA GLY A 110 -6.83 -1.17 0.60
C GLY A 110 -5.79 -0.70 1.60
N GLY A 111 -6.23 -0.57 2.84
CA GLY A 111 -5.40 -0.08 3.92
C GLY A 111 -6.25 0.36 5.11
N LEU A 112 -5.66 1.21 5.96
CA LEU A 112 -6.37 1.72 7.13
C LEU A 112 -7.19 2.94 6.78
N PHE A 113 -8.49 2.82 7.03
CA PHE A 113 -9.36 3.99 7.03
C PHE A 113 -9.30 4.61 8.43
N CYS A 114 -8.81 5.84 8.52
CA CYS A 114 -8.68 6.55 9.78
C CYS A 114 -9.57 7.78 9.82
N ILE A 115 -10.23 7.97 10.96
CA ILE A 115 -10.92 9.21 11.32
C ILE A 115 -10.19 9.86 12.50
N PRO A 116 -10.24 11.19 12.67
CA PRO A 116 -9.55 11.84 13.77
C PRO A 116 -10.15 11.40 15.13
N LYS A 117 -9.29 11.19 16.13
CA LYS A 117 -9.70 10.84 17.50
C LYS A 117 -10.44 12.00 18.19
N THR A 118 -10.04 13.24 17.91
CA THR A 118 -10.66 14.46 18.42
C THR A 118 -10.77 15.51 17.31
N ASP A 119 -11.55 16.58 17.54
CA ASP A 119 -11.66 17.70 16.59
C ASP A 119 -10.41 18.60 16.53
N HIS A 120 -9.36 18.30 17.31
CA HIS A 120 -8.11 19.04 17.27
C HIS A 120 -7.43 18.92 15.90
N LEU A 121 -6.80 20.01 15.47
CA LEU A 121 -6.15 20.09 14.15
C LEU A 121 -5.09 18.99 13.96
N GLU A 122 -4.37 18.62 15.02
CA GLU A 122 -3.30 17.62 14.93
C GLU A 122 -3.86 16.21 14.67
N ASP A 123 -4.96 15.82 15.32
CA ASP A 123 -5.62 14.53 15.05
C ASP A 123 -6.24 14.48 13.64
N ARG A 124 -6.75 15.62 13.14
CA ARG A 124 -7.21 15.74 11.74
C ARG A 124 -6.07 15.54 10.74
N LYS A 125 -4.90 16.12 11.01
CA LYS A 125 -3.70 15.87 10.20
C LYS A 125 -3.22 14.43 10.34
N ALA A 126 -3.32 13.82 11.51
CA ALA A 126 -2.96 12.42 11.72
C ALA A 126 -3.85 11.47 10.90
N ALA A 127 -5.16 11.71 10.87
CA ALA A 127 -6.09 10.97 10.01
C ALA A 127 -5.72 11.10 8.52
N GLU A 128 -5.38 12.31 8.07
CA GLU A 128 -4.90 12.55 6.69
C GLU A 128 -3.59 11.81 6.40
N ARG A 129 -2.59 11.88 7.31
CA ARG A 129 -1.33 11.13 7.15
C ARG A 129 -1.58 9.62 7.07
N CYS A 130 -2.50 9.09 7.87
CA CYS A 130 -2.92 7.68 7.77
C CYS A 130 -3.47 7.36 6.38
N PHE A 131 -4.41 8.17 5.86
CA PHE A 131 -4.97 7.97 4.52
C PHE A 131 -3.90 8.02 3.43
N GLN A 132 -3.01 9.02 3.48
CA GLN A 132 -1.96 9.20 2.47
C GLN A 132 -0.93 8.07 2.49
N ASN A 133 -0.57 7.54 3.67
CA ASN A 133 0.40 6.43 3.76
C ASN A 133 -0.20 5.06 3.46
N THR A 134 -1.52 4.93 3.39
CA THR A 134 -2.20 3.66 3.14
C THR A 134 -2.80 3.63 1.73
N TYR A 135 -3.89 4.37 1.52
CA TYR A 135 -4.56 4.49 0.21
C TYR A 135 -3.77 5.39 -0.74
N GLY A 136 -3.27 6.54 -0.25
CA GLY A 136 -2.56 7.52 -1.06
C GLY A 136 -1.25 7.00 -1.64
N TRP A 137 -0.55 6.11 -0.93
CA TRP A 137 0.75 5.59 -1.34
C TRP A 137 0.71 4.96 -2.74
N PHE A 138 -0.35 4.22 -3.06
CA PHE A 138 -0.56 3.64 -4.39
C PHE A 138 -1.57 4.42 -5.24
N GLY A 139 -2.56 5.05 -4.62
CA GLY A 139 -3.59 5.81 -5.33
C GLY A 139 -3.04 7.09 -5.97
N HIS A 140 -2.21 7.85 -5.25
CA HIS A 140 -1.69 9.13 -5.72
C HIS A 140 -0.81 8.98 -6.99
N PRO A 141 0.14 8.01 -7.06
CA PRO A 141 0.91 7.77 -8.29
C PRO A 141 0.03 7.45 -9.51
N ILE A 142 -1.05 6.68 -9.31
CA ILE A 142 -1.93 6.24 -10.39
C ILE A 142 -2.87 7.35 -10.85
N PHE A 143 -3.49 8.13 -9.96
CA PHE A 143 -4.52 9.10 -10.33
C PHE A 143 -4.01 10.54 -10.50
N ILE A 144 -3.00 10.94 -9.73
CA ILE A 144 -2.50 12.32 -9.68
C ILE A 144 -1.10 12.41 -10.29
N GLY A 145 -0.25 11.42 -10.01
CA GLY A 145 1.15 11.36 -10.38
C GLY A 145 2.07 11.54 -9.17
N ASP A 146 3.15 10.76 -9.13
CA ASP A 146 4.11 10.66 -8.03
C ASP A 146 3.47 10.27 -6.67
N TYR A 147 4.29 10.03 -5.66
CA TYR A 147 3.82 9.74 -4.29
C TYR A 147 3.16 10.97 -3.64
N PRO A 148 2.31 10.77 -2.60
CA PRO A 148 1.73 11.88 -1.86
C PRO A 148 2.83 12.83 -1.33
N PRO A 149 2.71 14.16 -1.53
CA PRO A 149 3.72 15.11 -1.08
C PRO A 149 4.04 15.04 0.43
N GLU A 150 3.01 14.82 1.25
CA GLU A 150 3.17 14.74 2.71
C GLU A 150 3.93 13.47 3.13
N MET A 151 3.61 12.33 2.51
CA MET A 151 4.34 11.07 2.70
C MET A 151 5.80 11.23 2.31
N ARG A 152 6.07 11.78 1.12
CA ARG A 152 7.41 12.07 0.63
C ARG A 152 8.20 12.92 1.61
N LYS A 153 7.65 14.08 2.00
CA LYS A 153 8.29 15.01 2.92
C LYS A 153 8.66 14.33 4.25
N THR A 154 7.72 13.58 4.83
CA THR A 154 7.91 12.89 6.10
C THR A 154 9.05 11.87 6.02
N ILE A 155 9.04 11.01 4.99
CA ILE A 155 10.05 9.96 4.86
C ILE A 155 11.43 10.54 4.53
N ASP A 156 11.51 11.63 3.76
CA ASP A 156 12.77 12.33 3.50
C ASP A 156 13.34 12.97 4.78
N GLU A 157 12.49 13.53 5.65
CA GLU A 157 12.89 14.05 6.96
C GLU A 157 13.40 12.93 7.88
N LEU A 158 12.67 11.82 7.98
CA LEU A 158 13.07 10.67 8.80
C LEU A 158 14.37 10.04 8.30
N SER A 159 14.52 9.89 6.98
CA SER A 159 15.75 9.36 6.37
C SER A 159 16.97 10.23 6.69
N ARG A 160 16.80 11.56 6.72
CA ARG A 160 17.87 12.50 7.14
C ARG A 160 18.22 12.38 8.62
N ARG A 161 17.21 12.23 9.49
CA ARG A 161 17.43 12.00 10.94
C ARG A 161 18.14 10.68 11.22
N GLU A 162 17.94 9.70 10.35
CA GLU A 162 18.66 8.42 10.36
C GLU A 162 20.05 8.49 9.72
N HIS A 163 20.51 9.68 9.34
CA HIS A 163 21.81 9.90 8.68
C HIS A 163 22.01 9.09 7.39
N ARG A 164 20.93 8.85 6.63
CA ARG A 164 21.00 8.15 5.35
C ARG A 164 21.42 9.09 4.23
N ASN A 165 22.22 8.57 3.30
CA ASN A 165 22.60 9.30 2.08
C ASN A 165 21.45 9.43 1.08
N THR A 166 20.45 8.55 1.16
CA THR A 166 19.28 8.53 0.28
C THR A 166 18.00 8.33 1.09
N SER A 167 16.88 8.85 0.56
CA SER A 167 15.56 8.62 1.15
C SER A 167 15.21 7.13 1.13
N ARG A 168 14.53 6.66 2.18
CA ARG A 168 14.00 5.28 2.26
C ARG A 168 12.90 5.04 1.23
N LEU A 169 12.12 6.06 0.89
CA LEU A 169 11.16 6.01 -0.21
C LEU A 169 11.89 6.36 -1.52
N PRO A 170 12.01 5.45 -2.50
CA PRO A 170 12.66 5.76 -3.78
C PRO A 170 11.97 6.92 -4.49
N TYR A 171 12.72 7.81 -5.14
CA TYR A 171 12.11 8.80 -6.04
C TYR A 171 11.72 8.12 -7.34
N LEU A 172 10.50 8.39 -7.82
CA LEU A 172 10.11 8.01 -9.16
C LEU A 172 10.77 8.97 -10.15
N THR A 173 11.30 8.43 -11.25
CA THR A 173 11.76 9.28 -12.35
C THR A 173 10.57 9.91 -13.07
N GLN A 174 10.80 10.95 -13.87
CA GLN A 174 9.71 11.55 -14.67
C GLN A 174 9.09 10.54 -15.64
N ASP A 175 9.90 9.64 -16.20
CA ASP A 175 9.42 8.57 -17.07
C ASP A 175 8.55 7.57 -16.29
N GLU A 176 8.93 7.22 -15.06
CA GLU A 176 8.14 6.34 -14.19
C GLU A 176 6.80 6.98 -13.80
N ILE A 177 6.82 8.26 -13.41
CA ILE A 177 5.61 9.02 -13.09
C ILE A 177 4.65 9.03 -14.30
N ALA A 178 5.17 9.36 -15.49
CA ALA A 178 4.38 9.37 -16.72
C ALA A 178 3.87 7.97 -17.09
N TYR A 179 4.66 6.93 -16.85
CA TYR A 179 4.30 5.55 -17.14
C TYR A 179 3.15 5.07 -16.23
N ILE A 180 3.23 5.37 -14.93
CA ILE A 180 2.26 4.96 -13.91
C ILE A 180 0.97 5.79 -13.97
N LYS A 181 1.04 7.10 -14.21
CA LYS A 181 -0.15 7.96 -14.14
C LYS A 181 -1.21 7.57 -15.18
N GLY A 182 -2.46 7.46 -14.74
CA GLY A 182 -3.62 7.12 -15.58
C GLY A 182 -3.74 5.64 -15.91
N THR A 183 -3.23 4.75 -15.06
CA THR A 183 -3.24 3.28 -15.26
C THR A 183 -4.40 2.55 -14.57
N ALA A 184 -5.54 3.22 -14.39
CA ALA A 184 -6.75 2.61 -13.86
C ALA A 184 -8.02 3.09 -14.60
N ASP A 185 -8.92 2.15 -14.90
CA ASP A 185 -10.23 2.41 -15.53
C ASP A 185 -11.35 2.67 -14.51
N TYR A 186 -11.12 2.31 -13.24
CA TYR A 186 -12.05 2.47 -12.12
C TYR A 186 -11.27 2.45 -10.80
N TYR A 187 -11.90 2.84 -9.70
CA TYR A 187 -11.29 2.78 -8.36
C TYR A 187 -11.70 1.48 -7.66
N GLY A 188 -10.75 0.54 -7.46
CA GLY A 188 -10.99 -0.66 -6.68
C GLY A 188 -10.75 -0.38 -5.20
N LEU A 189 -11.78 -0.35 -4.37
CA LEU A 189 -11.66 -0.11 -2.92
C LEU A 189 -11.81 -1.43 -2.16
N SER A 190 -10.90 -1.68 -1.22
CA SER A 190 -11.05 -2.70 -0.18
C SER A 190 -10.99 -2.03 1.19
N GLN A 191 -12.11 -2.04 1.91
CA GLN A 191 -12.26 -1.39 3.21
C GLN A 191 -13.08 -2.28 4.13
N TYR A 192 -12.56 -2.52 5.34
CA TYR A 192 -13.17 -3.40 6.33
C TYR A 192 -13.56 -2.69 7.62
N THR A 193 -12.68 -1.83 8.14
CA THR A 193 -12.81 -1.23 9.46
C THR A 193 -12.28 0.20 9.47
N THR A 194 -12.62 0.93 10.52
CA THR A 194 -12.11 2.27 10.79
C THR A 194 -11.29 2.29 12.09
N TYR A 195 -10.29 3.15 12.13
CA TYR A 195 -9.50 3.45 13.34
C TYR A 195 -9.59 4.93 13.68
N LEU A 196 -9.45 5.25 14.96
CA LEU A 196 -9.22 6.60 15.45
C LEU A 196 -7.72 6.91 15.34
N ALA A 197 -7.39 8.01 14.68
CA ALA A 197 -6.03 8.51 14.54
C ALA A 197 -5.79 9.70 15.48
N SER A 198 -4.71 9.64 16.26
CA SER A 198 -4.17 10.79 16.98
C SER A 198 -2.72 11.07 16.61
N ASP A 199 -2.30 12.32 16.76
CA ASP A 199 -0.93 12.73 16.47
C ASP A 199 0.03 12.33 17.59
N GLU A 200 1.05 11.53 17.27
CA GLU A 200 2.02 10.98 18.23
C GLU A 200 2.74 12.06 19.06
N ALA A 201 3.10 13.19 18.43
CA ALA A 201 3.82 14.25 19.12
C ALA A 201 2.92 15.04 20.09
N SER A 202 1.61 15.00 19.88
CA SER A 202 0.62 15.69 20.70
C SER A 202 0.01 14.84 21.82
N ASP A 203 0.09 13.50 21.71
CA ASP A 203 -0.48 12.59 22.69
C ASP A 203 0.38 12.54 23.96
N LYS A 204 -0.15 13.08 25.05
CA LYS A 204 0.50 13.10 26.38
C LYS A 204 0.26 11.83 27.18
N SER A 205 -0.51 10.88 26.65
CA SER A 205 -0.66 9.59 27.31
C SER A 205 0.70 8.89 27.21
N ASN A 206 1.38 8.71 28.34
CA ASN A 206 2.65 7.95 28.44
C ASN A 206 2.44 6.44 28.17
N VAL A 207 1.52 6.10 27.27
CA VAL A 207 1.23 4.74 26.86
C VAL A 207 2.34 4.34 25.93
N ASP A 208 3.05 3.27 26.28
CA ASP A 208 4.02 2.66 25.40
C ASP A 208 3.35 2.38 24.04
N PRO A 209 3.83 2.99 22.93
CA PRO A 209 3.32 2.73 21.59
C PRO A 209 3.32 1.23 21.26
N ASP A 210 4.30 0.49 21.79
CA ASP A 210 4.40 -0.96 21.63
C ASP A 210 3.43 -1.75 22.53
N ILE A 211 2.55 -1.10 23.31
CA ILE A 211 1.45 -1.73 24.05
C ILE A 211 0.10 -1.36 23.42
N ALA A 212 -0.05 -0.13 22.94
CA ALA A 212 -1.32 0.41 22.43
C ALA A 212 -1.79 -0.23 21.10
N TYR A 213 -0.86 -0.66 20.23
CA TYR A 213 -1.23 -1.14 18.90
C TYR A 213 -1.44 -2.65 18.83
N PRO A 214 -2.38 -3.12 17.98
CA PRO A 214 -2.28 -4.43 17.36
C PRO A 214 -0.84 -4.65 16.83
N LYS A 215 -0.25 -5.83 17.07
CA LYS A 215 1.13 -6.15 16.62
C LYS A 215 1.37 -5.79 15.15
N PHE A 216 0.34 -5.93 14.33
CA PHE A 216 0.35 -5.56 12.92
C PHE A 216 0.73 -4.10 12.65
N PHE A 217 0.29 -3.14 13.48
CA PHE A 217 0.56 -1.71 13.31
C PHE A 217 1.82 -1.21 14.03
N ARG A 218 2.54 -2.07 14.74
CA ARG A 218 3.80 -1.72 15.41
C ARG A 218 5.01 -1.65 14.46
N ARG A 219 4.81 -1.94 13.17
CA ARG A 219 5.88 -2.02 12.16
C ARG A 219 6.44 -0.64 11.84
N ARG A 220 7.73 -0.58 11.51
CA ARG A 220 8.44 0.69 11.26
C ARG A 220 7.79 1.52 10.16
N LEU A 221 7.31 0.87 9.11
CA LEU A 221 6.54 1.51 8.03
C LEU A 221 5.34 2.31 8.56
N MET A 222 4.63 1.79 9.57
CA MET A 222 3.49 2.48 10.17
C MET A 222 3.94 3.55 11.18
N LYS A 223 5.09 3.35 11.86
CA LYS A 223 5.70 4.38 12.72
C LYS A 223 6.13 5.62 11.92
N ASP A 224 6.51 5.47 10.66
CA ASP A 224 6.86 6.59 9.79
C ASP A 224 5.71 7.58 9.56
N THR A 225 4.46 7.18 9.84
CA THR A 225 3.29 8.07 9.74
C THR A 225 3.20 9.08 10.88
N GLY A 226 3.84 8.81 12.03
CA GLY A 226 3.65 9.57 13.26
C GLY A 226 2.19 9.60 13.73
N VAL A 227 1.44 8.52 13.47
CA VAL A 227 0.04 8.36 13.83
C VAL A 227 -0.11 7.27 14.88
N LEU A 228 -0.86 7.57 15.93
CA LEU A 228 -1.32 6.60 16.90
C LEU A 228 -2.71 6.10 16.51
N PHE A 229 -2.85 4.79 16.35
CA PHE A 229 -4.10 4.12 16.02
C PHE A 229 -4.80 3.57 17.26
N SER A 230 -6.08 3.90 17.42
CA SER A 230 -6.93 3.32 18.47
C SER A 230 -8.31 2.97 17.93
N SER A 231 -9.12 2.28 18.72
CA SER A 231 -10.53 2.03 18.42
C SER A 231 -11.37 2.45 19.61
N ASP A 232 -12.57 2.96 19.37
CA ASP A 232 -13.51 3.20 20.45
C ASP A 232 -13.94 1.85 21.07
N PRO A 233 -13.76 1.63 22.39
CA PRO A 233 -14.18 0.40 23.05
C PRO A 233 -15.67 0.10 22.91
N SER A 234 -16.50 1.12 22.70
CA SER A 234 -17.95 0.99 22.47
C SER A 234 -18.31 0.45 21.09
N TRP A 235 -17.38 0.47 20.12
CA TRP A 235 -17.65 -0.06 18.78
C TRP A 235 -17.74 -1.60 18.82
N PRO A 236 -18.83 -2.19 18.29
CA PRO A 236 -18.95 -3.64 18.23
C PRO A 236 -17.84 -4.21 17.35
N ALA A 237 -17.30 -5.35 17.77
CA ALA A 237 -16.34 -6.12 16.98
C ALA A 237 -17.07 -7.25 16.24
N GLU A 238 -16.64 -7.54 15.01
CA GLU A 238 -17.13 -8.69 14.25
C GLU A 238 -16.17 -9.90 14.35
N SER A 239 -16.09 -10.71 13.29
CA SER A 239 -15.41 -12.00 13.18
C SER A 239 -13.92 -12.00 13.59
N LEU A 240 -13.25 -10.85 13.51
CA LEU A 240 -11.94 -10.59 14.09
C LEU A 240 -12.05 -9.39 15.04
N TYR A 241 -11.42 -9.49 16.21
CA TYR A 241 -11.45 -8.46 17.26
C TYR A 241 -10.95 -7.07 16.80
N LEU A 242 -10.20 -7.04 15.69
CA LEU A 242 -9.63 -5.85 15.05
C LEU A 242 -10.62 -5.16 14.09
N TYR A 243 -11.70 -5.83 13.68
CA TYR A 243 -12.70 -5.27 12.79
C TYR A 243 -13.84 -4.68 13.61
N LYS A 244 -13.78 -3.36 13.77
CA LYS A 244 -14.73 -2.55 14.53
C LYS A 244 -15.71 -1.88 13.58
N VAL A 245 -17.00 -1.99 13.89
CA VAL A 245 -18.06 -1.34 13.11
C VAL A 245 -18.31 0.04 13.71
N VAL A 246 -18.09 1.09 12.93
CA VAL A 246 -18.39 2.46 13.35
C VAL A 246 -19.90 2.68 13.27
N PRO A 247 -20.60 3.02 14.37
CA PRO A 247 -22.06 3.11 14.38
C PRO A 247 -22.66 4.21 13.48
N GLN A 248 -21.83 5.14 13.00
CA GLN A 248 -22.22 6.31 12.20
C GLN A 248 -21.98 6.09 10.68
N GLY A 249 -21.51 4.90 10.30
CA GLY A 249 -21.26 4.51 8.90
C GLY A 249 -22.52 4.05 8.17
#